data_AF-A0AA38M308-F1
#
_entry.id   AF-A0AA38M308-F1
#
_cell.length_a   1.000
_cell.length_b   1.000
_cell.length_c   1.000
_cell.angle_alpha   90.00
_cell.angle_beta   90.00
_cell.angle_gamma   90.00
#
_symmetry.space_group_name_H-M   'P 1'
#
loop_
_entity.id
_entity.type
_entity.pdbx_description
1 polymer ?
#
loop_
_entity_poly.entity_id
_entity_poly.type
_entity_poly.pdbx_seq_one_letter_code
_entity_poly.pdbx_strand_id
1 'polypeptide(L)'
;MSDSTAFRHMYEELKVIHRNLGKDSSARRQDPKAIRSKVNKINKLNADFKDIRDNYNKHEHNDALKKEVKEYVELILKFFDLINRILESRLKKVADLREITDVNDSDLELDSLEIINSNLRVKMGEKFSLRTAASLLPLMDELDIPITGIESIFQKISKRNLTYIIGCVYRAPDSNINDDISLFKALSDLFTSHDKVFVFDDFNMPGLTWPLNVSQSSNPSYQLLIDMILGTHLSQLVTQPTRYRINQQPSTLDLILTSDNNLFANLQYLGFIEKSDHIILKVDLQICFTSQRRVSTSQKTFIHFEAINQFLLTLDWSELLSNSSVENNGSTFKTRLNNIVSEYSSTARITYEKRIADDKNPKSFFKYIRSSLGAPVRKPQVRNTDGCVVDDESLVADIFASTFAAAFTNEPNSIPVMNVPSNVARLNDLQFLEETVLEKLVKLKSTKSPGPDKITAKILKSCATDLSRPICILIN
;
A
#
# COMPACT_ATOMS: atom_id res chain seq x y z
N MET A 1 15.48 20.62 27.45
CA MET A 1 15.75 19.88 26.19
C MET A 1 15.04 20.62 25.09
N SER A 2 15.58 20.73 23.87
CA SER A 2 14.78 21.34 22.78
C SER A 2 13.55 20.47 22.53
N ASP A 3 12.39 21.06 22.21
CA ASP A 3 11.16 20.27 22.05
C ASP A 3 11.27 19.23 20.91
N SER A 4 12.09 19.51 19.88
CA SER A 4 12.45 18.52 18.83
C SER A 4 13.16 17.28 19.40
N THR A 5 13.95 17.43 20.47
CA THR A 5 14.73 16.33 21.06
C THR A 5 13.84 15.21 21.59
N ALA A 6 12.67 15.55 22.16
CA ALA A 6 11.74 14.58 22.71
C ALA A 6 11.10 13.72 21.59
N PHE A 7 10.65 14.34 20.50
CA PHE A 7 10.14 13.64 19.34
C PHE A 7 11.21 12.77 18.67
N ARG A 8 12.44 13.29 18.52
CA ARG A 8 13.56 12.52 17.96
C ARG A 8 13.89 11.28 18.80
N HIS A 9 13.88 11.40 20.13
CA HIS A 9 14.15 10.26 21.03
C HIS A 9 13.08 9.17 20.86
N MET A 10 11.81 9.55 20.84
CA MET A 10 10.71 8.62 20.62
C MET A 10 10.79 7.92 19.27
N TYR A 11 11.10 8.66 18.21
CA TYR A 11 11.31 8.12 16.87
C TYR A 11 12.41 7.05 16.86
N GLU A 12 13.55 7.30 17.51
CA GLU A 12 14.64 6.32 17.60
C GLU A 12 14.24 5.09 18.43
N GLU A 13 13.49 5.27 19.51
CA GLU A 13 12.98 4.14 20.30
C GLU A 13 12.02 3.25 19.50
N LEU A 14 11.10 3.84 18.75
CA LEU A 14 10.20 3.12 17.85
C LEU A 14 10.97 2.37 16.74
N LYS A 15 12.00 3.00 16.17
CA LYS A 15 12.89 2.33 15.21
C LYS A 15 13.58 1.11 15.78
N VAL A 16 14.06 1.20 17.01
CA VAL A 16 14.70 0.07 17.71
C VAL A 16 13.68 -1.05 17.94
N ILE A 17 12.46 -0.72 18.39
CA ILE A 17 11.39 -1.72 18.59
C ILE A 17 11.04 -2.41 17.28
N HIS A 18 10.83 -1.66 16.19
CA HIS A 18 10.55 -2.21 14.87
C HIS A 18 11.67 -3.13 14.38
N ARG A 19 12.94 -2.71 14.51
CA ARG A 19 14.10 -3.55 14.15
C ARG A 19 14.15 -4.84 14.97
N ASN A 20 13.87 -4.76 16.27
CA ASN A 20 13.87 -5.92 17.17
C ASN A 20 12.72 -6.88 16.84
N LEU A 21 11.54 -6.38 16.44
CA LEU A 21 10.45 -7.21 15.94
C LEU A 21 10.88 -8.02 14.71
N GLY A 22 11.62 -7.42 13.77
CA GLY A 22 12.16 -8.13 12.60
C GLY A 22 13.16 -9.24 12.96
N LYS A 23 13.88 -9.09 14.07
CA LYS A 23 14.91 -10.04 14.54
C LYS A 23 14.39 -11.15 15.47
N ASP A 24 13.12 -11.13 15.84
CA ASP A 24 12.56 -12.18 16.70
C ASP A 24 12.67 -13.55 16.00
N SER A 25 13.11 -14.57 16.74
CA SER A 25 13.08 -15.97 16.32
C SER A 25 11.62 -16.45 16.15
N SER A 26 11.42 -17.52 15.38
CA SER A 26 10.06 -18.08 15.15
C SER A 26 9.32 -18.36 16.46
N ALA A 27 9.99 -18.98 17.44
CA ALA A 27 9.44 -19.26 18.76
C ALA A 27 8.99 -17.98 19.49
N ARG A 28 9.81 -16.91 19.44
CA ARG A 28 9.48 -15.63 20.09
C ARG A 28 8.36 -14.85 19.40
N ARG A 29 8.12 -15.11 18.11
CA ARG A 29 7.00 -14.50 17.35
C ARG A 29 5.65 -15.13 17.70
N GLN A 30 5.66 -16.34 18.25
CA GLN A 30 4.47 -17.12 18.63
C GLN A 30 4.26 -17.14 20.15
N ASP A 31 5.22 -16.67 20.94
CA ASP A 31 5.11 -16.56 22.41
C ASP A 31 4.15 -15.43 22.83
N PRO A 32 3.00 -15.75 23.45
CA PRO A 32 2.02 -14.75 23.86
C PRO A 32 2.55 -13.76 24.91
N LYS A 33 3.46 -14.19 25.80
CA LYS A 33 4.05 -13.31 26.83
C LYS A 33 5.00 -12.29 26.20
N ALA A 34 5.81 -12.72 25.23
CA ALA A 34 6.67 -11.83 24.47
C ALA A 34 5.88 -10.80 23.64
N ILE A 35 4.78 -11.23 23.01
CA ILE A 35 3.89 -10.31 22.26
C ILE A 35 3.25 -9.29 23.21
N ARG A 36 2.68 -9.74 24.34
CA ARG A 36 2.06 -8.88 25.36
C ARG A 36 3.02 -7.81 25.89
N SER A 37 4.25 -8.21 26.23
CA SER A 37 5.27 -7.28 26.70
C SER A 37 5.56 -6.15 25.69
N LYS A 38 5.58 -6.48 24.39
CA LYS A 38 5.80 -5.49 23.32
C LYS A 38 4.58 -4.59 23.09
N VAL A 39 3.37 -5.13 23.17
CA VAL A 39 2.12 -4.34 23.12
C VAL A 39 2.09 -3.31 24.25
N ASN A 40 2.37 -3.73 25.49
CA ASN A 40 2.40 -2.82 26.64
C ASN A 40 3.45 -1.72 26.46
N LYS A 41 4.62 -2.06 25.91
CA LYS A 41 5.67 -1.07 25.63
C LYS A 41 5.22 -0.04 24.58
N ILE A 42 4.52 -0.47 23.53
CA ILE A 42 3.97 0.43 22.51
C ILE A 42 2.85 1.30 23.05
N ASN A 43 1.96 0.75 23.89
CA ASN A 43 0.90 1.52 24.53
C ASN A 43 1.46 2.62 25.44
N LYS A 44 2.54 2.33 26.19
CA LYS A 44 3.26 3.33 26.98
C LYS A 44 3.83 4.45 26.10
N LEU A 45 4.53 4.10 25.02
CA LEU A 45 5.09 5.09 24.09
C LEU A 45 4.02 5.95 23.40
N ASN A 46 2.84 5.38 23.13
CA ASN A 46 1.70 6.12 22.61
C ASN A 46 1.16 7.14 23.62
N ALA A 47 1.18 6.82 24.93
CA ALA A 47 0.81 7.77 25.98
C ALA A 47 1.85 8.89 26.09
N ASP A 48 3.13 8.53 26.16
CA ASP A 48 4.23 9.49 26.19
C ASP A 48 4.20 10.42 24.96
N PHE A 49 3.79 9.91 23.78
CA PHE A 49 3.68 10.72 22.55
C PHE A 49 2.63 11.82 22.69
N LYS A 50 1.48 11.49 23.29
CA LYS A 50 0.42 12.46 23.54
C LYS A 50 0.90 13.55 24.48
N ASP A 51 1.58 13.16 25.56
CA ASP A 51 2.10 14.13 26.55
C ASP A 51 3.15 15.06 25.93
N ILE A 52 4.08 14.53 25.13
CA ILE A 52 5.09 15.33 24.42
C ILE A 52 4.41 16.32 23.46
N ARG A 53 3.43 15.85 22.68
CA ARG A 53 2.70 16.68 21.72
C ARG A 53 1.87 17.76 22.39
N ASP A 54 1.14 17.41 23.44
CA ASP A 54 0.27 18.33 24.16
C ASP A 54 1.11 19.38 24.90
N ASN A 55 2.32 19.02 25.36
CA ASN A 55 3.27 19.99 25.91
C ASN A 55 3.86 20.91 24.83
N TYR A 56 4.24 20.36 23.67
CA TYR A 56 4.75 21.15 22.54
C TYR A 56 3.76 22.24 22.10
N ASN A 57 2.47 21.91 22.04
CA ASN A 57 1.41 22.82 21.61
C ASN A 57 1.10 23.96 22.60
N LYS A 58 1.62 23.91 23.84
CA LYS A 58 1.43 24.99 24.83
C LYS A 58 2.34 26.20 24.60
N HIS A 59 3.33 26.07 23.73
CA HIS A 59 4.34 27.09 23.50
C HIS A 59 4.38 27.50 22.04
N GLU A 60 4.70 28.77 21.79
CA GLU A 60 4.85 29.30 20.45
C GLU A 60 6.27 29.02 19.94
N HIS A 61 6.36 28.46 18.73
CA HIS A 61 7.62 28.00 18.14
C HIS A 61 7.93 28.70 16.82
N ASN A 62 9.22 28.83 16.51
CA ASN A 62 9.66 29.31 15.20
C ASN A 62 9.36 28.29 14.08
N ASP A 63 9.32 28.77 12.83
CA ASP A 63 8.93 27.95 11.68
C ASP A 63 9.90 26.80 11.38
N ALA A 64 11.19 26.98 11.68
CA ALA A 64 12.20 25.94 11.51
C ALA A 64 11.93 24.75 12.44
N LEU A 65 11.63 25.01 13.71
CA LEU A 65 11.32 24.00 14.71
C LEU A 65 9.97 23.32 14.44
N LYS A 66 8.96 24.08 14.00
CA LYS A 66 7.65 23.54 13.57
C LYS A 66 7.80 22.55 12.42
N LYS A 67 8.62 22.89 11.42
CA LYS A 67 8.90 22.02 10.28
C LYS A 67 9.60 20.73 10.71
N GLU A 68 10.63 20.84 11.54
CA GLU A 68 11.39 19.69 12.05
C GLU A 68 10.51 18.75 12.89
N VAL A 69 9.71 19.29 13.81
CA VAL A 69 8.80 18.50 14.65
C VAL A 69 7.73 17.81 13.80
N LYS A 70 7.19 18.48 12.77
CA LYS A 70 6.23 17.88 11.84
C LYS A 70 6.80 16.64 11.14
N GLU A 71 8.04 16.70 10.68
CA GLU A 71 8.71 15.55 10.04
C GLU A 71 8.83 14.36 11.00
N TYR A 72 9.21 14.60 12.26
CA TYR A 72 9.28 13.54 13.27
C TYR A 72 7.91 12.98 13.64
N VAL A 73 6.89 13.82 13.81
CA VAL A 73 5.52 13.39 14.09
C VAL A 73 4.99 12.47 12.98
N GLU A 74 5.17 12.83 11.71
CA GLU A 74 4.77 11.98 10.58
C GLU A 74 5.49 10.63 10.59
N LEU A 75 6.78 10.61 10.93
CA LEU A 75 7.57 9.37 11.02
C LEU A 75 7.11 8.51 12.20
N ILE A 76 6.91 9.09 13.37
CA ILE A 76 6.45 8.41 14.59
C ILE A 76 5.12 7.71 14.34
N LEU A 77 4.14 8.41 13.74
CA LEU A 77 2.84 7.83 13.41
C LEU A 77 2.95 6.66 12.41
N LYS A 78 3.82 6.77 11.40
CA LYS A 78 4.10 5.66 10.46
C LYS A 78 4.70 4.43 11.17
N PHE A 79 5.58 4.65 12.14
CA PHE A 79 6.20 3.56 12.89
C PHE A 79 5.21 2.88 13.85
N PHE A 80 4.34 3.65 14.52
CA PHE A 80 3.26 3.06 15.32
C PHE A 80 2.36 2.15 14.47
N ASP A 81 1.91 2.62 13.31
CA ASP A 81 1.08 1.84 12.39
C ASP A 81 1.79 0.56 11.90
N LEU A 82 3.07 0.66 11.50
CA LEU A 82 3.84 -0.49 11.03
C LEU A 82 4.03 -1.54 12.13
N ILE A 83 4.34 -1.10 13.36
CA ILE A 83 4.53 -1.97 14.51
C ILE A 83 3.22 -2.64 14.91
N ASN A 84 2.12 -1.89 14.96
CA ASN A 84 0.80 -2.41 15.29
C ASN A 84 0.37 -3.49 14.29
N ARG A 85 0.52 -3.27 12.98
CA ARG A 85 0.22 -4.29 11.95
C ARG A 85 1.02 -5.58 12.14
N ILE A 86 2.28 -5.48 12.52
CA ILE A 86 3.13 -6.66 12.79
C ILE A 86 2.62 -7.40 14.04
N LEU A 87 2.26 -6.68 15.10
CA LEU A 87 1.79 -7.28 16.35
C LEU A 87 0.40 -7.91 16.18
N GLU A 88 -0.52 -7.25 15.49
CA GLU A 88 -1.85 -7.76 15.13
C GLU A 88 -1.75 -9.04 14.30
N SER A 89 -0.89 -9.06 13.27
CA SER A 89 -0.66 -10.26 12.46
C SER A 89 -0.14 -11.44 13.29
N ARG A 90 0.68 -11.17 14.32
CA ARG A 90 1.17 -12.21 15.23
C ARG A 90 0.10 -12.68 16.21
N LEU A 91 -0.69 -11.76 16.77
CA LEU A 91 -1.82 -12.10 17.63
C LEU A 91 -2.82 -12.97 16.89
N LYS A 92 -3.16 -12.63 15.64
CA LYS A 92 -4.05 -13.43 14.81
C LYS A 92 -3.52 -14.85 14.60
N LYS A 93 -2.23 -15.01 14.26
CA LYS A 93 -1.61 -16.34 14.12
C LYS A 93 -1.62 -17.16 15.40
N VAL A 94 -1.48 -16.52 16.56
CA VAL A 94 -1.56 -17.20 17.86
C VAL A 94 -3.00 -17.61 18.17
N ALA A 95 -3.99 -16.79 17.83
CA ALA A 95 -5.40 -17.13 17.94
C ALA A 95 -5.79 -18.30 17.00
N ASP A 96 -5.37 -18.27 15.74
CA ASP A 96 -5.63 -19.32 14.75
C ASP A 96 -4.98 -20.68 15.16
N LEU A 97 -3.80 -20.65 15.81
CA LEU A 97 -3.14 -21.85 16.33
C LEU A 97 -3.83 -22.44 17.58
N ARG A 98 -4.59 -21.62 18.33
CA ARG A 98 -5.35 -22.05 19.51
C ARG A 98 -6.63 -22.80 19.12
N GLU A 99 -7.31 -22.41 18.03
CA GLU A 99 -8.48 -23.15 17.53
C GLU A 99 -8.13 -24.60 17.10
N ILE A 100 -6.86 -24.90 16.87
CA ILE A 100 -6.35 -26.24 16.50
C ILE A 100 -5.95 -27.07 17.74
N THR A 101 -5.78 -26.46 18.91
CA THR A 101 -5.30 -27.14 20.12
C THR A 101 -6.28 -26.97 21.28
N ASP A 102 -7.16 -27.95 21.43
CA ASP A 102 -8.17 -28.05 22.48
C ASP A 102 -7.49 -28.27 23.85
N VAL A 103 -7.07 -27.20 24.53
CA VAL A 103 -6.48 -27.27 25.88
C VAL A 103 -7.06 -26.17 26.76
N ASN A 104 -7.80 -26.60 27.79
CA ASN A 104 -8.11 -25.83 28.99
C ASN A 104 -6.81 -25.47 29.73
N ASP A 105 -6.56 -24.19 29.98
CA ASP A 105 -5.92 -23.80 31.25
C ASP A 105 -6.04 -22.29 31.55
N SER A 106 -6.41 -22.04 32.79
CA SER A 106 -6.89 -20.80 33.41
C SER A 106 -5.83 -19.71 33.65
N ASP A 107 -4.74 -19.66 32.88
CA ASP A 107 -3.60 -18.76 33.15
C ASP A 107 -3.32 -17.71 32.06
N LEU A 108 -4.19 -17.56 31.04
CA LEU A 108 -3.85 -16.75 29.85
C LEU A 108 -5.06 -15.98 29.26
N GLU A 109 -5.63 -15.06 30.04
CA GLU A 109 -6.51 -13.98 29.53
C GLU A 109 -5.76 -13.12 28.50
N LEU A 110 -5.80 -13.48 27.21
CA LEU A 110 -5.31 -12.67 26.08
C LEU A 110 -6.38 -11.74 25.49
N ASP A 111 -7.64 -11.95 25.88
CA ASP A 111 -8.82 -11.26 25.33
C ASP A 111 -8.89 -9.78 25.71
N SER A 112 -8.03 -9.33 26.63
CA SER A 112 -7.94 -7.94 27.10
C SER A 112 -6.78 -7.15 26.48
N LEU A 113 -6.03 -7.69 25.52
CA LEU A 113 -4.97 -6.94 24.84
C LEU A 113 -5.55 -5.98 23.80
N GLU A 114 -6.02 -4.82 24.26
CA GLU A 114 -6.12 -3.64 23.40
C GLU A 114 -4.70 -3.27 22.92
N ILE A 115 -4.34 -3.73 21.72
CA ILE A 115 -3.46 -2.91 20.88
C ILE A 115 -4.23 -1.62 20.70
N ILE A 116 -3.75 -0.54 21.32
CA ILE A 116 -4.32 0.77 21.08
C ILE A 116 -4.02 1.04 19.61
N ASN A 117 -5.01 0.74 18.77
CA ASN A 117 -5.18 1.35 17.47
C ASN A 117 -4.85 2.82 17.71
N SER A 118 -3.91 3.34 16.93
CA SER A 118 -3.44 4.72 16.97
C SER A 118 -4.55 5.68 16.51
N ASN A 119 -5.75 5.49 17.04
CA ASN A 119 -6.90 6.32 16.90
C ASN A 119 -6.63 7.53 17.79
N LEU A 120 -6.15 8.60 17.17
CA LEU A 120 -6.13 9.88 17.83
C LEU A 120 -7.57 10.26 18.12
N ARG A 121 -7.86 10.47 19.41
CA ARG A 121 -9.13 11.05 19.85
C ARG A 121 -9.07 12.52 19.52
N VAL A 122 -9.94 12.96 18.60
CA VAL A 122 -10.34 14.37 18.58
C VAL A 122 -11.46 14.48 19.62
N LYS A 123 -11.21 15.21 20.71
CA LYS A 123 -12.21 15.44 21.76
C LYS A 123 -13.06 16.62 21.31
N MET A 124 -14.37 16.43 21.13
CA MET A 124 -15.27 17.42 20.52
C MET A 124 -16.53 17.59 21.38
N GLY A 125 -16.63 18.70 22.12
CA GLY A 125 -17.77 18.95 23.00
C GLY A 125 -17.99 17.89 24.10
N GLU A 126 -19.08 17.99 24.85
CA GLU A 126 -19.39 17.04 25.94
C GLU A 126 -20.03 15.73 25.45
N LYS A 127 -20.55 15.67 24.20
CA LYS A 127 -21.53 14.64 23.78
C LYS A 127 -21.06 13.61 22.73
N PHE A 128 -20.02 13.85 21.93
CA PHE A 128 -19.55 12.88 20.92
C PHE A 128 -18.03 12.91 20.70
N SER A 129 -17.48 11.85 20.08
CA SER A 129 -16.05 11.79 19.75
C SER A 129 -15.82 11.07 18.42
N LEU A 130 -15.19 11.75 17.46
CA LEU A 130 -14.72 11.09 16.24
C LEU A 130 -13.34 10.49 16.47
N ARG A 131 -13.17 9.22 16.11
CA ARG A 131 -11.90 8.50 16.21
C ARG A 131 -11.41 8.11 14.82
N THR A 132 -10.22 8.58 14.48
CA THR A 132 -9.61 8.28 13.17
C THR A 132 -8.32 7.51 13.34
N ALA A 133 -8.13 6.44 12.58
CA ALA A 133 -6.86 5.73 12.46
C ALA A 133 -5.72 6.69 12.07
N ALA A 134 -4.58 6.61 12.79
CA ALA A 134 -3.43 7.48 12.54
C ALA A 134 -2.93 7.48 11.09
N SER A 135 -3.14 6.39 10.35
CA SER A 135 -2.77 6.27 8.95
C SER A 135 -3.51 7.28 8.04
N LEU A 136 -4.67 7.78 8.46
CA LEU A 136 -5.49 8.74 7.70
C LEU A 136 -5.22 10.20 8.07
N LEU A 137 -4.68 10.48 9.26
CA LEU A 137 -4.45 11.86 9.74
C LEU A 137 -3.62 12.73 8.79
N PRO A 138 -2.53 12.26 8.15
CA PRO A 138 -1.75 13.10 7.24
C PRO A 138 -2.51 13.51 5.97
N LEU A 139 -3.69 12.91 5.72
CA LEU A 139 -4.54 13.16 4.58
C LEU A 139 -5.78 13.96 4.95
N MET A 140 -5.96 14.28 6.24
CA MET A 140 -7.16 14.90 6.78
C MET A 140 -6.92 16.37 7.05
N ASP A 141 -7.77 17.21 6.46
CA ASP A 141 -7.91 18.61 6.79
C ASP A 141 -9.28 18.79 7.47
N GLU A 142 -9.32 19.61 8.52
CA GLU A 142 -10.59 20.04 9.11
C GLU A 142 -11.32 20.94 8.10
N LEU A 143 -12.63 20.71 7.96
CA LEU A 143 -13.48 21.50 7.08
C LEU A 143 -14.51 22.22 7.93
N ASP A 144 -14.41 23.55 7.98
CA ASP A 144 -15.38 24.37 8.67
C ASP A 144 -16.62 24.56 7.78
N ILE A 145 -17.77 24.09 8.25
CA ILE A 145 -19.06 24.24 7.58
C ILE A 145 -19.95 25.10 8.49
N PRO A 146 -20.50 26.21 7.98
CA PRO A 146 -21.23 27.17 8.82
C PRO A 146 -22.61 26.65 9.19
N ILE A 147 -22.67 25.78 10.20
CA ILE A 147 -23.89 25.24 10.78
C ILE A 147 -24.06 25.83 12.17
N THR A 148 -25.17 26.52 12.40
CA THR A 148 -25.48 27.16 13.69
C THR A 148 -26.39 26.27 14.53
N GLY A 149 -26.12 26.17 15.83
CA GLY A 149 -27.00 25.51 16.79
C GLY A 149 -27.05 23.98 16.72
N ILE A 150 -26.39 23.37 15.74
CA ILE A 150 -26.26 21.91 15.61
C ILE A 150 -24.80 21.52 15.83
N GLU A 151 -24.61 20.49 16.65
CA GLU A 151 -23.29 19.96 16.90
C GLU A 151 -22.85 19.10 15.71
N SER A 152 -21.77 19.49 15.03
CA SER A 152 -21.28 18.79 13.85
C SER A 152 -19.77 18.93 13.67
N ILE A 153 -19.17 17.98 12.94
CA ILE A 153 -17.76 18.02 12.54
C ILE A 153 -17.63 17.49 11.12
N PHE A 154 -16.81 18.16 10.31
CA PHE A 154 -16.50 17.72 8.96
C PHE A 154 -15.00 17.62 8.75
N GLN A 155 -14.59 16.55 8.10
CA GLN A 155 -13.20 16.30 7.73
C GLN A 155 -13.10 16.02 6.25
N LYS A 156 -12.12 16.65 5.63
CA LYS A 156 -11.78 16.49 4.23
C LYS A 156 -10.58 15.56 4.12
N ILE A 157 -10.76 14.40 3.51
CA ILE A 157 -9.68 13.46 3.20
C ILE A 157 -9.23 13.71 1.76
N SER A 158 -8.01 14.20 1.58
CA SER A 158 -7.46 14.51 0.26
C SER A 158 -6.21 13.67 -0.03
N LYS A 159 -6.16 13.06 -1.22
CA LYS A 159 -4.94 12.44 -1.74
C LYS A 159 -4.88 12.54 -3.27
N ARG A 160 -3.90 13.30 -3.77
CA ARG A 160 -3.77 13.64 -5.20
C ARG A 160 -5.02 14.36 -5.70
N ASN A 161 -5.72 13.80 -6.69
CA ASN A 161 -6.91 14.39 -7.30
C ASN A 161 -8.21 13.82 -6.70
N LEU A 162 -8.12 13.00 -5.64
CA LEU A 162 -9.28 12.43 -4.96
C LEU A 162 -9.50 13.14 -3.63
N THR A 163 -10.71 13.61 -3.44
CA THR A 163 -11.17 14.30 -2.23
C THR A 163 -12.43 13.60 -1.74
N TYR A 164 -12.50 13.29 -0.45
CA TYR A 164 -13.68 12.79 0.23
C TYR A 164 -14.01 13.74 1.37
N ILE A 165 -15.30 13.96 1.62
CA ILE A 165 -15.76 14.70 2.79
C ILE A 165 -16.56 13.75 3.68
N ILE A 166 -16.19 13.74 4.95
CA ILE A 166 -16.85 12.96 5.99
C ILE A 166 -17.39 13.93 7.03
N GLY A 167 -18.70 13.89 7.25
CA GLY A 167 -19.42 14.66 8.25
C GLY A 167 -20.04 13.77 9.32
N CYS A 168 -19.97 14.21 10.58
CA CYS A 168 -20.68 13.62 11.71
C CYS A 168 -21.60 14.71 12.26
N VAL A 169 -22.91 14.44 12.34
CA VAL A 169 -23.92 15.44 12.71
C VAL A 169 -24.79 14.87 13.82
N TYR A 170 -24.88 15.58 14.95
CA TYR A 170 -25.82 15.27 16.02
C TYR A 170 -26.89 16.36 16.11
N ARG A 171 -28.11 16.04 15.69
CA ARG A 171 -29.27 16.93 15.83
C ARG A 171 -30.04 16.54 17.09
N ALA A 172 -30.09 17.43 18.07
CA ALA A 172 -30.79 17.19 19.33
C ALA A 172 -32.31 17.00 19.09
N PRO A 173 -33.03 16.25 19.96
CA PRO A 173 -34.46 16.00 19.76
C PRO A 173 -35.29 17.30 19.84
N ASP A 174 -34.82 18.27 20.61
CA ASP A 174 -35.40 19.58 20.85
C ASP A 174 -34.81 20.70 19.98
N SER A 175 -34.02 20.37 18.94
CA SER A 175 -33.49 21.36 18.00
C SER A 175 -34.62 22.17 17.35
N ASN A 176 -34.40 23.48 17.24
CA ASN A 176 -35.38 24.41 16.70
C ASN A 176 -35.30 24.48 15.16
N ILE A 177 -36.34 25.04 14.55
CA ILE A 177 -36.47 25.08 13.08
C ILE A 177 -35.38 25.92 12.40
N ASN A 178 -34.85 26.97 13.03
CA ASN A 178 -33.78 27.79 12.43
C ASN A 178 -32.46 27.02 12.36
N ASP A 179 -32.16 26.23 13.38
CA ASP A 179 -30.99 25.34 13.41
C ASP A 179 -31.13 24.27 12.32
N ASP A 180 -32.33 23.69 12.15
CA ASP A 180 -32.63 22.74 11.07
C ASP A 180 -32.48 23.36 9.68
N ILE A 181 -32.96 24.61 9.48
CA ILE A 181 -32.76 25.34 8.22
C ILE A 181 -31.27 25.54 7.94
N SER A 182 -30.48 25.94 8.95
CA SER A 182 -29.03 26.10 8.80
C SER A 182 -28.36 24.78 8.43
N LEU A 183 -28.70 23.70 9.13
CA LEU A 183 -28.17 22.36 8.87
C LEU A 183 -28.46 21.88 7.46
N PHE A 184 -29.73 21.82 7.06
CA PHE A 184 -30.10 21.22 5.78
C PHE A 184 -29.68 22.05 4.58
N LYS A 185 -29.62 23.39 4.72
CA LYS A 185 -29.02 24.26 3.71
C LYS A 185 -27.53 23.97 3.54
N ALA A 186 -26.77 23.93 4.65
CA ALA A 186 -25.33 23.66 4.59
C ALA A 186 -25.01 22.26 4.02
N LEU A 187 -25.80 21.24 4.39
CA LEU A 187 -25.68 19.91 3.80
C LEU A 187 -26.00 19.92 2.30
N SER A 188 -27.08 20.58 1.88
CA SER A 188 -27.42 20.70 0.45
C SER A 188 -26.30 21.36 -0.35
N ASP A 189 -25.72 22.45 0.15
CA ASP A 189 -24.59 23.14 -0.48
C ASP A 189 -23.35 22.22 -0.53
N LEU A 190 -23.08 21.47 0.55
CA LEU A 190 -21.97 20.52 0.62
C LEU A 190 -22.08 19.42 -0.43
N PHE A 191 -23.25 18.78 -0.52
CA PHE A 191 -23.51 17.70 -1.47
C PHE A 191 -23.58 18.16 -2.92
N THR A 192 -23.90 19.43 -3.17
CA THR A 192 -23.89 20.02 -4.52
C THR A 192 -22.48 20.44 -4.95
N SER A 193 -21.64 20.86 -4.00
CA SER A 193 -20.29 21.36 -4.28
C SER A 193 -19.22 20.27 -4.35
N HIS A 194 -19.50 19.07 -3.85
CA HIS A 194 -18.53 17.98 -3.75
C HIS A 194 -19.11 16.64 -4.22
N ASP A 195 -18.30 15.90 -4.96
CA ASP A 195 -18.71 14.62 -5.57
C ASP A 195 -18.82 13.47 -4.54
N LYS A 196 -17.91 13.41 -3.56
CA LYS A 196 -17.77 12.27 -2.63
C LYS A 196 -17.98 12.72 -1.19
N VAL A 197 -19.24 12.79 -0.79
CA VAL A 197 -19.64 13.25 0.53
C VAL A 197 -20.34 12.12 1.28
N PHE A 198 -20.01 12.02 2.56
CA PHE A 198 -20.56 11.04 3.49
C PHE A 198 -20.90 11.74 4.79
N VAL A 199 -22.18 11.79 5.16
CA VAL A 199 -22.65 12.40 6.40
C VAL A 199 -23.43 11.37 7.19
N PHE A 200 -23.14 11.22 8.47
CA PHE A 200 -23.79 10.22 9.31
C PHE A 200 -24.03 10.73 10.74
N ASP A 201 -24.67 9.86 11.54
CA ASP A 201 -24.95 9.98 12.98
C ASP A 201 -26.43 10.33 13.28
N ASP A 202 -26.78 10.63 14.53
CA ASP A 202 -28.15 10.75 15.04
C ASP A 202 -28.83 12.08 14.65
N PHE A 203 -29.83 11.99 13.76
CA PHE A 203 -30.68 13.12 13.36
C PHE A 203 -31.91 13.29 14.27
N ASN A 204 -32.21 12.32 15.13
CA ASN A 204 -33.27 12.36 16.13
C ASN A 204 -34.65 12.77 15.58
N MET A 205 -35.01 12.25 14.40
CA MET A 205 -36.29 12.47 13.73
C MET A 205 -37.17 11.20 13.71
N PRO A 206 -37.73 10.77 14.86
CA PRO A 206 -38.43 9.48 15.00
C PRO A 206 -39.68 9.32 14.15
N GLY A 207 -40.28 10.42 13.67
CA GLY A 207 -41.47 10.35 12.81
C GLY A 207 -41.17 10.13 11.33
N LEU A 208 -39.89 10.08 10.93
CA LEU A 208 -39.50 9.66 9.58
C LEU A 208 -39.38 8.14 9.49
N THR A 209 -39.88 7.58 8.39
CA THR A 209 -39.82 6.15 8.09
C THR A 209 -39.05 5.92 6.80
N TRP A 210 -38.34 4.79 6.72
CA TRP A 210 -37.51 4.41 5.59
C TRP A 210 -37.99 3.06 5.02
N PRO A 211 -38.11 2.89 3.68
CA PRO A 211 -37.82 3.86 2.62
C PRO A 211 -38.71 5.12 2.71
N LEU A 212 -38.14 6.27 2.34
CA LEU A 212 -38.73 7.59 2.62
C LEU A 212 -40.13 7.71 2.03
N ASN A 213 -41.12 8.01 2.87
CA ASN A 213 -42.46 8.35 2.41
C ASN A 213 -42.51 9.83 2.01
N VAL A 214 -42.75 10.08 0.72
CA VAL A 214 -42.69 11.41 0.08
C VAL A 214 -43.94 12.26 0.34
N SER A 215 -44.94 11.75 1.06
CA SER A 215 -46.09 12.56 1.47
C SER A 215 -45.65 13.75 2.35
N GLN A 216 -46.18 14.95 2.06
CA GLN A 216 -45.88 16.17 2.80
C GLN A 216 -46.02 15.93 4.32
N SER A 217 -44.94 16.18 5.06
CA SER A 217 -44.97 16.08 6.52
C SER A 217 -45.56 17.35 7.10
N SER A 218 -46.45 17.22 8.09
CA SER A 218 -46.92 18.37 8.86
C SER A 218 -45.82 18.97 9.76
N ASN A 219 -44.69 18.28 9.94
CA ASN A 219 -43.54 18.77 10.70
C ASN A 219 -42.56 19.51 9.74
N PRO A 220 -42.35 20.83 9.91
CA PRO A 220 -41.47 21.61 9.04
C PRO A 220 -40.03 21.09 8.99
N SER A 221 -39.47 20.62 10.11
CA SER A 221 -38.11 20.07 10.18
C SER A 221 -37.96 18.80 9.35
N TYR A 222 -38.99 17.94 9.37
CA TYR A 222 -39.01 16.71 8.60
C TYR A 222 -39.13 17.02 7.11
N GLN A 223 -39.95 18.01 6.77
CA GLN A 223 -40.10 18.48 5.40
C GLN A 223 -38.78 19.01 4.84
N LEU A 224 -37.97 19.76 5.62
CA LEU A 224 -36.67 20.24 5.17
C LEU A 224 -35.70 19.11 4.80
N LEU A 225 -35.66 18.03 5.59
CA LEU A 225 -34.83 16.86 5.28
C LEU A 225 -35.35 16.12 4.03
N ILE A 226 -36.67 15.96 3.92
CA ILE A 226 -37.30 15.36 2.73
C ILE A 226 -36.97 16.19 1.48
N ASP A 227 -37.14 17.51 1.53
CA ASP A 227 -36.86 18.41 0.43
C ASP A 227 -35.38 18.38 0.03
N MET A 228 -34.46 18.32 1.01
CA MET A 228 -33.03 18.20 0.73
C MET A 228 -32.71 16.87 0.04
N ILE A 229 -33.22 15.74 0.53
CA ILE A 229 -32.99 14.41 -0.06
C ILE A 229 -33.60 14.29 -1.45
N LEU A 230 -34.76 14.90 -1.71
CA LEU A 230 -35.41 14.87 -3.02
C LEU A 230 -34.80 15.88 -4.01
N GLY A 231 -34.34 17.03 -3.51
CA GLY A 231 -33.71 18.08 -4.30
C GLY A 231 -32.26 17.80 -4.67
N THR A 232 -31.64 16.82 -4.02
CA THR A 232 -30.28 16.36 -4.29
C THR A 232 -30.30 14.88 -4.69
N HIS A 233 -29.29 14.37 -5.40
CA HIS A 233 -29.21 12.95 -5.74
C HIS A 233 -28.62 12.11 -4.61
N LEU A 234 -29.12 12.32 -3.38
CA LEU A 234 -28.62 11.65 -2.19
C LEU A 234 -29.36 10.36 -1.91
N SER A 235 -28.60 9.43 -1.35
CA SER A 235 -29.10 8.17 -0.86
C SER A 235 -28.91 8.08 0.64
N GLN A 236 -29.92 7.54 1.30
CA GLN A 236 -29.87 7.14 2.70
C GLN A 236 -29.66 5.62 2.76
N LEU A 237 -28.67 5.15 3.54
CA LEU A 237 -28.29 3.74 3.55
C LEU A 237 -28.92 2.91 4.68
N VAL A 238 -29.44 3.54 5.74
CA VAL A 238 -29.91 2.84 6.95
C VAL A 238 -31.38 2.42 6.82
N THR A 239 -31.63 1.13 6.65
CA THR A 239 -32.99 0.63 6.38
C THR A 239 -33.69 0.01 7.58
N GLN A 240 -33.05 -0.07 8.74
CA GLN A 240 -33.59 -0.71 9.94
C GLN A 240 -33.65 0.27 11.12
N PRO A 241 -34.51 0.02 12.14
CA PRO A 241 -34.52 0.83 13.35
C PRO A 241 -33.17 0.76 14.06
N THR A 242 -32.67 1.91 14.50
CA THR A 242 -31.37 2.04 15.15
C THR A 242 -31.47 2.30 16.65
N ARG A 243 -32.66 2.70 17.13
CA ARG A 243 -32.93 2.90 18.55
C ARG A 243 -34.09 2.02 19.03
N TYR A 244 -33.89 1.40 20.19
CA TYR A 244 -34.84 0.52 20.86
C TYR A 244 -34.96 0.88 22.33
N ARG A 245 -36.13 1.40 22.74
CA ARG A 245 -36.45 1.65 24.15
C ARG A 245 -37.63 0.82 24.60
N ILE A 246 -37.59 0.39 25.86
CA ILE A 246 -38.73 -0.24 26.53
C ILE A 246 -39.91 0.74 26.48
N ASN A 247 -41.09 0.26 26.07
CA ASN A 247 -42.33 1.04 25.92
C ASN A 247 -42.31 2.10 24.81
N GLN A 248 -41.39 2.03 23.85
CA GLN A 248 -41.40 2.88 22.65
C GLN A 248 -41.34 2.02 21.40
N GLN A 249 -41.93 2.50 20.31
CA GLN A 249 -41.74 1.88 19.00
C GLN A 249 -40.30 2.10 18.55
N PRO A 250 -39.64 1.07 17.97
CA PRO A 250 -38.31 1.24 17.41
C PRO A 250 -38.28 2.32 16.33
N SER A 251 -37.24 3.13 16.30
CA SER A 251 -37.09 4.24 15.34
C SER A 251 -35.72 4.22 14.66
N THR A 252 -35.67 4.70 13.41
CA THR A 252 -34.43 4.90 12.65
C THR A 252 -34.00 6.35 12.81
N LEU A 253 -33.09 6.60 13.75
CA LEU A 253 -32.63 7.95 14.06
C LEU A 253 -31.24 8.23 13.49
N ASP A 254 -30.40 7.20 13.46
CA ASP A 254 -29.06 7.26 12.89
C ASP A 254 -29.17 7.11 11.38
N LEU A 255 -28.79 8.17 10.67
CA LEU A 255 -28.83 8.18 9.21
C LEU A 255 -27.43 8.09 8.65
N ILE A 256 -27.34 7.57 7.43
CA ILE A 256 -26.13 7.60 6.62
C ILE A 256 -26.52 8.16 5.26
N LEU A 257 -26.11 9.40 4.99
CA LEU A 257 -26.39 10.14 3.76
C LEU A 257 -25.15 10.18 2.87
N THR A 258 -25.30 9.85 1.59
CA THR A 258 -24.20 9.90 0.62
C THR A 258 -24.65 10.27 -0.78
N SER A 259 -23.73 10.89 -1.53
CA SER A 259 -23.86 11.17 -2.97
C SER A 259 -23.51 9.98 -3.88
N ASP A 260 -22.83 8.93 -3.36
CA ASP A 260 -22.44 7.76 -4.16
C ASP A 260 -22.56 6.46 -3.34
N ASN A 261 -23.58 5.67 -3.67
CA ASN A 261 -23.84 4.37 -3.04
C ASN A 261 -22.71 3.35 -3.24
N ASN A 262 -21.92 3.48 -4.32
CA ASN A 262 -20.85 2.54 -4.61
C ASN A 262 -19.64 2.73 -3.68
N LEU A 263 -19.58 3.83 -2.92
CA LEU A 263 -18.54 4.04 -1.92
C LEU A 263 -18.70 3.13 -0.70
N PHE A 264 -19.87 2.53 -0.49
CA PHE A 264 -20.18 1.79 0.74
C PHE A 264 -20.45 0.32 0.46
N ALA A 265 -19.93 -0.53 1.34
CA ALA A 265 -20.20 -1.96 1.36
C ALA A 265 -20.46 -2.43 2.79
N ASN A 266 -21.08 -3.61 2.90
CA ASN A 266 -21.21 -4.36 4.16
C ASN A 266 -21.77 -3.54 5.34
N LEU A 267 -22.89 -2.82 5.15
CA LEU A 267 -23.59 -2.20 6.28
C LEU A 267 -24.08 -3.30 7.25
N GLN A 268 -23.58 -3.26 8.47
CA GLN A 268 -23.86 -4.19 9.56
C GLN A 268 -24.48 -3.45 10.74
N TYR A 269 -25.49 -4.07 11.34
CA TYR A 269 -26.17 -3.63 12.54
C TYR A 269 -25.65 -4.45 13.72
N LEU A 270 -24.68 -3.92 14.46
CA LEU A 270 -24.12 -4.59 15.63
C LEU A 270 -24.95 -4.22 16.86
N GLY A 271 -25.19 -5.19 17.75
CA GLY A 271 -26.04 -5.02 18.92
C GLY A 271 -25.64 -3.86 19.85
N PHE A 272 -26.43 -3.65 20.89
CA PHE A 272 -26.25 -2.55 21.85
C PHE A 272 -24.91 -2.63 22.58
N ILE A 273 -24.32 -1.47 22.88
CA ILE A 273 -23.21 -1.35 23.85
C ILE A 273 -23.81 -1.06 25.22
N GLU A 274 -23.60 -1.99 26.17
CA GLU A 274 -23.97 -1.83 27.59
C GLU A 274 -25.42 -1.37 27.80
N LYS A 275 -25.61 -0.10 28.20
CA LYS A 275 -26.89 0.54 28.54
C LYS A 275 -27.41 1.45 27.41
N SER A 276 -26.74 1.47 26.27
CA SER A 276 -27.19 2.23 25.09
C SER A 276 -28.48 1.63 24.57
N ASP A 277 -29.44 2.49 24.24
CA ASP A 277 -30.64 2.15 23.49
C ASP A 277 -30.42 2.24 21.97
N HIS A 278 -29.25 2.71 21.52
CA HIS A 278 -28.84 2.69 20.12
C HIS A 278 -27.98 1.46 19.79
N ILE A 279 -28.22 0.89 18.62
CA ILE A 279 -27.38 -0.14 18.01
C ILE A 279 -26.20 0.51 17.29
N ILE A 280 -25.09 -0.22 17.12
CA ILE A 280 -23.93 0.28 16.40
C ILE A 280 -24.12 -0.01 14.91
N LEU A 281 -23.85 0.99 14.07
CA LEU A 281 -23.70 0.79 12.63
C LEU A 281 -22.23 0.62 12.27
N LYS A 282 -21.90 -0.45 11.56
CA LYS A 282 -20.58 -0.65 10.95
C LYS A 282 -20.73 -0.68 9.44
N VAL A 283 -19.97 0.14 8.74
CA VAL A 283 -19.98 0.20 7.27
C VAL A 283 -18.55 0.20 6.75
N ASP A 284 -18.31 -0.51 5.65
CA ASP A 284 -17.02 -0.53 4.97
C ASP A 284 -16.99 0.55 3.88
N LEU A 285 -16.12 1.54 4.02
CA LEU A 285 -15.90 2.57 3.01
C LEU A 285 -14.84 2.13 1.99
N GLN A 286 -15.25 2.00 0.73
CA GLN A 286 -14.40 1.60 -0.38
C GLN A 286 -13.60 2.78 -0.94
N ILE A 287 -12.44 3.06 -0.34
CA ILE A 287 -11.53 4.10 -0.83
C ILE A 287 -10.52 3.49 -1.81
N CYS A 288 -10.73 3.68 -3.11
CA CYS A 288 -9.73 3.30 -4.12
C CYS A 288 -8.77 4.44 -4.39
N PHE A 289 -7.54 4.34 -3.88
CA PHE A 289 -6.43 5.13 -4.37
C PHE A 289 -5.83 4.43 -5.58
N THR A 290 -6.27 4.79 -6.79
CA THR A 290 -5.53 4.43 -7.99
C THR A 290 -4.18 5.13 -7.93
N SER A 291 -3.19 4.41 -7.41
CA SER A 291 -1.81 4.73 -7.66
C SER A 291 -1.58 4.54 -9.15
N GLN A 292 -1.81 5.59 -9.94
CA GLN A 292 -1.02 5.74 -11.15
C GLN A 292 0.43 5.75 -10.65
N ARG A 293 1.09 4.61 -10.80
CA ARG A 293 2.55 4.57 -10.79
C ARG A 293 2.88 5.58 -11.87
N ARG A 294 3.53 6.69 -11.51
CA ARG A 294 4.41 7.33 -12.48
C ARG A 294 5.41 6.24 -12.82
N VAL A 295 5.12 5.47 -13.86
CA VAL A 295 6.17 4.93 -14.68
C VAL A 295 6.93 6.20 -15.04
N SER A 296 8.07 6.41 -14.38
CA SER A 296 9.08 7.21 -15.02
C SER A 296 9.37 6.43 -16.28
N THR A 297 8.61 6.70 -17.34
CA THR A 297 9.08 6.48 -18.68
C THR A 297 10.25 7.45 -18.73
N SER A 298 11.43 6.98 -18.36
CA SER A 298 12.63 7.53 -18.94
C SER A 298 12.42 7.31 -20.43
N GLN A 299 11.84 8.30 -21.11
CA GLN A 299 11.91 8.32 -22.56
C GLN A 299 13.40 8.31 -22.83
N LYS A 300 13.91 7.18 -23.32
CA LYS A 300 15.28 7.11 -23.79
C LYS A 300 15.34 7.98 -25.02
N THR A 301 15.84 9.20 -24.84
CA THR A 301 16.10 10.09 -25.95
C THR A 301 17.35 9.57 -26.65
N PHE A 302 17.20 9.16 -27.91
CA PHE A 302 18.34 8.90 -28.77
C PHE A 302 18.81 10.25 -29.29
N ILE A 303 20.03 10.67 -28.99
CA ILE A 303 20.54 11.99 -29.41
C ILE A 303 21.83 11.79 -30.21
N HIS A 304 21.89 12.41 -31.39
CA HIS A 304 23.09 12.43 -32.23
C HIS A 304 23.85 13.75 -32.04
N PHE A 305 24.54 13.90 -30.91
CA PHE A 305 25.21 15.15 -30.51
C PHE A 305 26.11 15.75 -31.60
N GLU A 306 26.89 14.92 -32.30
CA GLU A 306 27.81 15.41 -33.33
C GLU A 306 27.07 16.09 -34.49
N ALA A 307 26.02 15.47 -35.02
CA ALA A 307 25.25 16.01 -36.13
C ALA A 307 24.50 17.29 -35.73
N ILE A 308 24.01 17.34 -34.49
CA ILE A 308 23.41 18.56 -33.92
C ILE A 308 24.45 19.68 -33.85
N ASN A 309 25.64 19.41 -33.32
CA ASN A 309 26.71 20.42 -33.23
C ASN A 309 27.10 20.96 -34.61
N GLN A 310 27.28 20.07 -35.60
CA GLN A 310 27.58 20.47 -36.97
C GLN A 310 26.48 21.35 -37.55
N PHE A 311 25.19 21.02 -37.33
CA PHE A 311 24.09 21.84 -37.80
C PHE A 311 24.00 23.20 -37.08
N LEU A 312 24.23 23.24 -35.76
CA LEU A 312 24.21 24.49 -34.99
C LEU A 312 25.29 25.48 -35.45
N LEU A 313 26.42 24.98 -35.97
CA LEU A 313 27.49 25.81 -36.56
C LEU A 313 27.09 26.44 -37.89
N THR A 314 26.09 25.90 -38.60
CA THR A 314 25.61 26.45 -39.89
C THR A 314 24.59 27.57 -39.72
N LEU A 315 24.12 27.83 -38.49
CA LEU A 315 23.08 28.83 -38.23
C LEU A 315 23.68 30.21 -38.00
N ASP A 316 23.10 31.23 -38.65
CA ASP A 316 23.36 32.63 -38.30
C ASP A 316 22.53 33.04 -37.08
N TRP A 317 23.12 32.87 -35.91
CA TRP A 317 22.50 33.25 -34.64
C TRP A 317 22.23 34.75 -34.51
N SER A 318 22.98 35.59 -35.23
CA SER A 318 22.85 37.04 -35.15
C SER A 318 21.58 37.50 -35.85
N GLU A 319 21.27 36.90 -37.01
CA GLU A 319 20.01 37.10 -37.71
C GLU A 319 18.83 36.51 -36.90
N LEU A 320 18.97 35.26 -36.44
CA LEU A 320 17.93 34.54 -35.70
C LEU A 320 17.57 35.16 -34.34
N LEU A 321 18.49 35.89 -33.72
CA LEU A 321 18.32 36.53 -32.40
C LEU A 321 18.30 38.06 -32.51
N SER A 322 17.87 38.60 -33.65
CA SER A 322 17.84 40.04 -33.92
C SER A 322 16.65 40.79 -33.28
N ASN A 323 15.79 40.13 -32.50
CA ASN A 323 14.66 40.81 -31.86
C ASN A 323 15.10 41.69 -30.67
N SER A 324 14.33 42.74 -30.40
CA SER A 324 14.65 43.77 -29.39
C SER A 324 14.39 43.36 -27.93
N SER A 325 13.64 42.28 -27.69
CA SER A 325 13.36 41.76 -26.34
C SER A 325 14.13 40.46 -26.07
N VAL A 326 14.75 40.41 -24.89
CA VAL A 326 15.49 39.25 -24.37
C VAL A 326 14.58 38.02 -24.24
N GLU A 327 13.32 38.22 -23.83
CA GLU A 327 12.31 37.17 -23.69
C GLU A 327 11.96 36.53 -25.06
N ASN A 328 11.81 37.35 -26.10
CA ASN A 328 11.53 36.88 -27.46
C ASN A 328 12.73 36.17 -28.09
N ASN A 329 13.95 36.65 -27.85
CA ASN A 329 15.16 35.94 -28.27
C ASN A 329 15.32 34.61 -27.50
N GLY A 330 15.01 34.60 -26.21
CA GLY A 330 15.04 33.39 -25.38
C GLY A 330 14.02 32.33 -25.83
N SER A 331 12.80 32.73 -26.21
CA SER A 331 11.78 31.81 -26.74
C SER A 331 12.15 31.29 -28.14
N THR A 332 12.70 32.15 -29.00
CA THR A 332 13.18 31.80 -30.35
C THR A 332 14.32 30.79 -30.29
N PHE A 333 15.33 31.04 -29.45
CA PHE A 333 16.45 30.12 -29.21
C PHE A 333 15.95 28.75 -28.75
N LYS A 334 15.10 28.71 -27.71
CA LYS A 334 14.55 27.46 -27.16
C LYS A 334 13.78 26.68 -28.22
N THR A 335 12.92 27.36 -28.97
CA THR A 335 12.11 26.74 -30.01
C THR A 335 12.98 26.14 -31.11
N ARG A 336 13.98 26.91 -31.59
CA ARG A 336 14.89 26.45 -32.64
C ARG A 336 15.72 25.25 -32.19
N LEU A 337 16.30 25.32 -31.00
CA LEU A 337 17.08 24.23 -30.42
C LEU A 337 16.23 22.98 -30.22
N ASN A 338 15.01 23.11 -29.68
CA ASN A 338 14.11 21.98 -29.47
C ASN A 338 13.72 21.30 -30.79
N ASN A 339 13.50 22.07 -31.87
CA ASN A 339 13.19 21.51 -33.18
C ASN A 339 14.36 20.70 -33.74
N ILE A 340 15.59 21.24 -33.67
CA ILE A 340 16.80 20.55 -34.12
C ILE A 340 17.01 19.27 -33.31
N VAL A 341 16.93 19.36 -31.99
CA VAL A 341 17.09 18.19 -31.11
C VAL A 341 16.03 17.13 -31.44
N SER A 342 14.77 17.52 -31.67
CA SER A 342 13.68 16.59 -32.02
C SER A 342 13.92 15.87 -33.36
N GLU A 343 14.33 16.61 -34.38
CA GLU A 343 14.61 16.09 -35.72
C GLU A 343 15.76 15.06 -35.69
N TYR A 344 16.92 15.46 -35.15
CA TYR A 344 18.09 14.58 -35.10
C TYR A 344 17.91 13.42 -34.12
N SER A 345 17.07 13.57 -33.09
CA SER A 345 16.73 12.46 -32.18
C SER A 345 15.88 11.39 -32.87
N SER A 346 14.96 11.81 -33.74
CA SER A 346 14.12 10.90 -34.53
C SER A 346 14.98 10.07 -35.49
N THR A 347 15.91 10.72 -36.20
CA THR A 347 16.86 10.07 -37.10
C THR A 347 17.78 9.09 -36.37
N ALA A 348 18.29 9.48 -35.19
CA ALA A 348 19.14 8.63 -34.36
C ALA A 348 18.40 7.35 -33.91
N ARG A 349 17.13 7.49 -33.52
CA ARG A 349 16.28 6.36 -33.13
C ARG A 349 16.05 5.39 -34.27
N ILE A 350 15.66 5.88 -35.45
CA ILE A 350 15.45 5.04 -36.65
C ILE A 350 16.72 4.27 -37.00
N THR A 351 17.87 4.92 -36.96
CA THR A 351 19.17 4.29 -37.25
C THR A 351 19.50 3.18 -36.25
N TYR A 352 19.23 3.42 -34.97
CA TYR A 352 19.43 2.41 -33.91
C TYR A 352 18.47 1.22 -34.06
N GLU A 353 17.20 1.47 -34.35
CA GLU A 353 16.19 0.42 -34.55
C GLU A 353 16.49 -0.42 -35.80
N LYS A 354 16.92 0.19 -36.90
CA LYS A 354 17.40 -0.55 -38.09
C LYS A 354 18.57 -1.46 -37.75
N ARG A 355 19.56 -0.98 -37.01
CA ARG A 355 20.70 -1.80 -36.56
C ARG A 355 20.25 -3.01 -35.72
N ILE A 356 19.23 -2.85 -34.88
CA ILE A 356 18.68 -3.97 -34.10
C ILE A 356 17.95 -4.95 -34.99
N ALA A 357 17.17 -4.46 -35.97
CA ALA A 357 16.44 -5.30 -36.91
C ALA A 357 17.38 -6.14 -37.80
N ASP A 358 18.54 -5.58 -38.18
CA ASP A 358 19.55 -6.25 -38.99
C ASP A 358 20.50 -7.18 -38.19
N ASP A 359 20.42 -7.17 -36.85
CA ASP A 359 21.27 -7.98 -35.99
C ASP A 359 20.83 -9.45 -35.98
N LYS A 360 21.75 -10.35 -36.34
CA LYS A 360 21.51 -11.81 -36.32
C LYS A 360 21.32 -12.37 -34.90
N ASN A 361 21.73 -11.62 -33.86
CA ASN A 361 21.63 -12.06 -32.47
C ASN A 361 20.30 -11.62 -31.83
N PRO A 362 19.39 -12.54 -31.48
CA PRO A 362 18.08 -12.19 -30.91
C PRO A 362 18.16 -11.47 -29.56
N LYS A 363 19.31 -11.52 -28.87
CA LYS A 363 19.50 -10.85 -27.57
C LYS A 363 19.39 -9.33 -27.67
N SER A 364 19.81 -8.70 -28.77
CA SER A 364 19.74 -7.25 -28.94
C SER A 364 18.28 -6.79 -29.07
N PHE A 365 17.47 -7.52 -29.84
CA PHE A 365 16.02 -7.33 -29.93
C PHE A 365 15.34 -7.47 -28.56
N PHE A 366 15.54 -8.57 -27.84
CA PHE A 366 14.92 -8.74 -26.52
C PHE A 366 15.41 -7.73 -25.49
N LYS A 367 16.66 -7.25 -25.60
CA LYS A 367 17.19 -6.16 -24.78
C LYS A 367 16.50 -4.83 -25.08
N TYR A 368 16.28 -4.52 -26.36
CA TYR A 368 15.53 -3.34 -26.79
C TYR A 368 14.11 -3.36 -26.24
N ILE A 369 13.36 -4.45 -26.47
CA ILE A 369 11.99 -4.64 -25.96
C ILE A 369 11.93 -4.48 -24.43
N ARG A 370 12.79 -5.18 -23.68
CA ARG A 370 12.83 -5.06 -22.21
C ARG A 370 13.09 -3.63 -21.75
N SER A 371 13.85 -2.87 -22.53
CA SER A 371 14.16 -1.49 -22.20
C SER A 371 13.05 -0.50 -22.56
N SER A 372 12.11 -0.91 -23.42
CA SER A 372 10.91 -0.16 -23.79
C SER A 372 9.69 -0.49 -22.90
N LEU A 373 9.74 -1.59 -22.13
CA LEU A 373 8.72 -1.93 -21.15
C LEU A 373 8.89 -1.08 -19.88
N GLY A 374 7.83 -0.38 -19.47
CA GLY A 374 7.84 0.54 -18.32
C GLY A 374 8.05 -0.12 -16.94
N ALA A 375 8.02 -1.44 -16.87
CA ALA A 375 8.37 -2.19 -15.67
C ALA A 375 9.01 -3.54 -16.05
N PRO A 376 10.00 -4.03 -15.29
CA PRO A 376 10.38 -5.43 -15.39
C PRO A 376 9.16 -6.29 -15.05
N VAL A 377 8.86 -7.30 -15.88
CA VAL A 377 7.90 -8.35 -15.53
C VAL A 377 8.47 -9.06 -14.30
N ARG A 378 8.01 -8.67 -13.12
CA ARG A 378 8.53 -9.18 -11.83
C ARG A 378 7.95 -10.54 -11.48
N LYS A 379 6.74 -10.85 -11.97
CA LYS A 379 6.06 -12.12 -11.78
C LYS A 379 5.44 -12.57 -13.10
N PRO A 380 5.86 -13.72 -13.67
CA PRO A 380 5.15 -14.30 -14.79
C PRO A 380 3.77 -14.78 -14.30
N GLN A 381 2.71 -14.39 -15.01
CA GLN A 381 1.38 -14.96 -14.82
C GLN A 381 1.26 -16.21 -15.68
N VAL A 382 0.92 -17.34 -15.06
CA VAL A 382 0.80 -18.63 -15.75
C VAL A 382 -0.66 -19.07 -15.70
N ARG A 383 -1.14 -19.71 -16.77
CA ARG A 383 -2.45 -20.37 -16.76
C ARG A 383 -2.28 -21.79 -16.28
N ASN A 384 -3.11 -22.21 -15.33
CA ASN A 384 -3.19 -23.62 -14.95
C ASN A 384 -3.91 -24.43 -16.06
N THR A 385 -4.00 -25.74 -15.85
CA THR A 385 -4.70 -26.69 -16.75
C THR A 385 -6.17 -26.35 -16.97
N ASP A 386 -6.78 -25.64 -16.03
CA ASP A 386 -8.19 -25.22 -16.07
C ASP A 386 -8.38 -23.84 -16.71
N GLY A 387 -7.30 -23.22 -17.21
CA GLY A 387 -7.32 -21.92 -17.89
C GLY A 387 -7.34 -20.71 -16.95
N CYS A 388 -7.37 -20.91 -15.64
CA CYS A 388 -7.31 -19.88 -14.60
C CYS A 388 -5.91 -19.28 -14.51
N VAL A 389 -5.84 -17.96 -14.31
CA VAL A 389 -4.58 -17.23 -14.14
C VAL A 389 -4.12 -17.36 -12.69
N VAL A 390 -2.88 -17.81 -12.50
CA VAL A 390 -2.26 -18.02 -11.20
C VAL A 390 -1.09 -17.03 -11.02
N ASP A 391 -1.03 -16.38 -9.85
CA ASP A 391 -0.03 -15.36 -9.50
C ASP A 391 0.74 -15.63 -8.19
N ASP A 392 0.45 -16.74 -7.51
CA ASP A 392 1.20 -17.24 -6.36
C ASP A 392 2.54 -17.87 -6.77
N GLU A 393 3.63 -17.51 -6.07
CA GLU A 393 4.99 -17.90 -6.46
C GLU A 393 5.26 -19.40 -6.33
N SER A 394 4.66 -20.06 -5.34
CA SER A 394 4.86 -21.51 -5.12
C SER A 394 4.08 -22.28 -6.17
N LEU A 395 2.81 -21.92 -6.38
CA LEU A 395 1.97 -22.53 -7.40
C LEU A 395 2.53 -22.35 -8.81
N VAL A 396 3.07 -21.16 -9.13
CA VAL A 396 3.75 -20.95 -10.42
C VAL A 396 4.95 -21.88 -10.56
N ALA A 397 5.78 -22.04 -9.53
CA ALA A 397 6.93 -22.95 -9.57
C ALA A 397 6.49 -24.41 -9.75
N ASP A 398 5.43 -24.85 -9.07
CA ASP A 398 4.89 -26.20 -9.17
C ASP A 398 4.24 -26.47 -10.53
N ILE A 399 3.51 -25.50 -11.10
CA ILE A 399 2.97 -25.58 -12.46
C ILE A 399 4.10 -25.71 -13.48
N PHE A 400 5.17 -24.92 -13.32
CA PHE A 400 6.35 -25.05 -14.17
C PHE A 400 6.98 -26.43 -14.04
N ALA A 401 7.23 -26.90 -12.82
CA ALA A 401 7.85 -28.19 -12.56
C ALA A 401 7.02 -29.34 -13.17
N SER A 402 5.71 -29.35 -12.96
CA SER A 402 4.80 -30.35 -13.51
C SER A 402 4.68 -30.29 -15.04
N THR A 403 4.61 -29.09 -15.63
CA THR A 403 4.56 -28.93 -17.10
C THR A 403 5.83 -29.47 -17.75
N PHE A 404 6.99 -29.19 -17.16
CA PHE A 404 8.25 -29.74 -17.64
C PHE A 404 8.36 -31.24 -17.39
N ALA A 405 7.94 -31.73 -16.22
CA ALA A 405 7.91 -33.16 -15.90
C ALA A 405 7.08 -33.96 -16.91
N ALA A 406 5.93 -33.42 -17.35
CA ALA A 406 5.07 -34.05 -18.33
C ALA A 406 5.71 -34.19 -19.73
N ALA A 407 6.74 -33.39 -20.05
CA ALA A 407 7.49 -33.53 -21.29
C ALA A 407 8.56 -34.64 -21.22
N PHE A 408 8.87 -35.16 -20.03
CA PHE A 408 9.77 -36.30 -19.86
C PHE A 408 9.01 -37.62 -19.98
N THR A 409 9.70 -38.61 -20.53
CA THR A 409 9.19 -39.98 -20.60
C THR A 409 9.24 -40.60 -19.20
N ASN A 410 8.15 -41.20 -18.74
CA ASN A 410 8.14 -41.98 -17.51
C ASN A 410 8.92 -43.28 -17.76
N GLU A 411 10.22 -43.25 -17.49
CA GLU A 411 11.06 -44.45 -17.59
C GLU A 411 10.75 -45.40 -16.41
N PRO A 412 10.68 -46.72 -16.66
CA PRO A 412 10.52 -47.68 -15.57
C PRO A 412 11.76 -47.62 -14.66
N ASN A 413 11.55 -47.71 -13.34
CA ASN A 413 12.63 -47.78 -12.33
C ASN A 413 13.55 -49.01 -12.49
N SER A 414 13.29 -49.87 -13.48
CA SER A 414 14.19 -50.94 -13.87
C SER A 414 15.25 -50.37 -14.81
N ILE A 415 16.50 -50.36 -14.35
CA ILE A 415 17.65 -50.20 -15.23
C ILE A 415 17.56 -51.32 -16.28
N PRO A 416 17.48 -51.03 -17.58
CA PRO A 416 17.43 -52.07 -18.60
C PRO A 416 18.67 -52.96 -18.45
N VAL A 417 18.47 -54.28 -18.46
CA VAL A 417 19.58 -55.23 -18.44
C VAL A 417 20.37 -55.03 -19.73
N MET A 418 21.47 -54.30 -19.62
CA MET A 418 22.39 -54.15 -20.74
C MET A 418 23.03 -55.51 -20.99
N ASN A 419 22.74 -56.11 -22.14
CA ASN A 419 23.52 -57.22 -22.67
C ASN A 419 24.91 -56.69 -22.99
N VAL A 420 25.82 -56.76 -22.01
CA VAL A 420 27.22 -56.38 -22.19
C VAL A 420 27.80 -57.32 -23.25
N PRO A 421 28.22 -56.83 -24.44
CA PRO A 421 28.90 -57.68 -25.41
C PRO A 421 30.08 -58.38 -24.75
N SER A 422 30.33 -59.65 -25.02
CA SER A 422 31.44 -60.40 -24.43
C SER A 422 32.83 -59.81 -24.73
N ASN A 423 32.91 -58.85 -25.67
CA ASN A 423 34.13 -58.20 -26.15
C ASN A 423 34.19 -56.69 -25.84
N VAL A 424 33.65 -56.22 -24.70
CA VAL A 424 33.91 -54.82 -24.30
C VAL A 424 35.35 -54.71 -23.82
N ALA A 425 36.19 -54.03 -24.60
CA ALA A 425 37.50 -53.57 -24.14
C ALA A 425 37.30 -52.79 -22.84
N ARG A 426 37.74 -53.36 -21.72
CA ARG A 426 37.67 -52.70 -20.42
C ARG A 426 38.83 -51.72 -20.35
N LEU A 427 38.52 -50.44 -20.15
CA LEU A 427 39.49 -49.42 -19.76
C LEU A 427 39.94 -49.76 -18.34
N ASN A 428 40.94 -50.63 -18.21
CA ASN A 428 41.45 -51.07 -16.91
C ASN A 428 42.37 -50.02 -16.25
N ASP A 429 42.91 -49.07 -17.04
CA ASP A 429 43.93 -48.12 -16.58
C ASP A 429 43.62 -46.69 -17.05
N LEU A 430 42.56 -46.09 -16.50
CA LEU A 430 42.22 -44.69 -16.77
C LEU A 430 42.90 -43.81 -15.72
N GLN A 431 44.16 -43.43 -15.97
CA GLN A 431 44.90 -42.53 -15.09
C GLN A 431 44.65 -41.07 -15.45
N PHE A 432 44.03 -40.34 -14.54
CA PHE A 432 43.87 -38.90 -14.61
C PHE A 432 45.13 -38.20 -14.08
N LEU A 433 45.77 -37.39 -14.92
CA LEU A 433 46.88 -36.55 -14.51
C LEU A 433 46.36 -35.32 -13.76
N GLU A 434 47.12 -34.87 -12.75
CA GLU A 434 46.77 -33.68 -11.96
C GLU A 434 46.59 -32.43 -12.82
N GLU A 435 47.44 -32.24 -13.83
CA GLU A 435 47.37 -31.13 -14.78
C GLU A 435 46.03 -31.13 -15.55
N THR A 436 45.53 -32.31 -15.90
CA THR A 436 44.24 -32.47 -16.58
C THR A 436 43.09 -32.08 -15.64
N VAL A 437 43.18 -32.44 -14.36
CA VAL A 437 42.19 -32.07 -13.34
C VAL A 437 42.19 -30.55 -13.13
N LEU A 438 43.38 -29.95 -12.98
CA LEU A 438 43.54 -28.50 -12.84
C LEU A 438 42.91 -27.74 -14.02
N GLU A 439 43.21 -28.16 -15.24
CA GLU A 439 42.63 -27.56 -16.44
C GLU A 439 41.10 -27.57 -16.43
N LYS A 440 40.50 -28.68 -15.98
CA LYS A 440 39.04 -28.82 -15.93
C LYS A 440 38.43 -27.97 -14.83
N LEU A 441 39.06 -27.88 -13.66
CA LEU A 441 38.62 -27.03 -12.56
C LEU A 441 38.64 -25.54 -12.94
N VAL A 442 39.68 -25.08 -13.63
CA VAL A 442 39.77 -23.67 -14.11
C VAL A 442 38.71 -23.36 -15.17
N LYS A 443 38.34 -24.33 -16.01
CA LYS A 443 37.30 -24.17 -17.05
C LYS A 443 35.86 -24.19 -16.49
N LEU A 444 35.66 -24.44 -15.20
CA LEU A 444 34.33 -24.43 -14.59
C LEU A 444 33.64 -23.07 -14.71
N LYS A 445 32.32 -23.11 -14.87
CA LYS A 445 31.44 -21.93 -14.81
C LYS A 445 31.07 -21.68 -13.36
N SER A 446 31.62 -20.62 -12.77
CA SER A 446 31.43 -20.25 -11.35
C SER A 446 29.97 -19.95 -10.96
N THR A 447 29.09 -19.74 -11.94
CA THR A 447 27.67 -19.45 -11.76
C THR A 447 26.78 -20.70 -11.73
N LYS A 448 27.35 -21.90 -11.84
CA LYS A 448 26.59 -23.15 -11.79
C LYS A 448 26.23 -23.53 -10.37
N SER A 449 25.03 -24.09 -10.20
CA SER A 449 24.52 -24.59 -8.93
C SER A 449 25.42 -25.70 -8.36
N PRO A 450 25.51 -25.84 -7.03
CA PRO A 450 26.21 -26.96 -6.40
C PRO A 450 25.62 -28.31 -6.80
N GLY A 451 26.46 -29.34 -6.79
CA GLY A 451 26.02 -30.73 -6.91
C GLY A 451 25.35 -31.24 -5.63
N PRO A 452 25.00 -32.54 -5.58
CA PRO A 452 24.44 -33.18 -4.38
C PRO A 452 25.40 -33.14 -3.17
N ASP A 453 26.69 -32.97 -3.42
CA ASP A 453 27.75 -32.73 -2.43
C ASP A 453 27.70 -31.33 -1.78
N LYS A 454 26.86 -30.41 -2.31
CA LYS A 454 26.74 -29.00 -1.91
C LYS A 454 28.01 -28.17 -2.10
N ILE A 455 28.98 -28.65 -2.88
CA ILE A 455 30.21 -27.91 -3.20
C ILE A 455 29.96 -27.02 -4.43
N THR A 456 30.20 -25.71 -4.28
CA THR A 456 29.97 -24.76 -5.38
C THR A 456 31.10 -24.83 -6.42
N ALA A 457 30.75 -24.68 -7.71
CA ALA A 457 31.73 -24.57 -8.79
C ALA A 457 32.68 -23.37 -8.62
N LYS A 458 32.27 -22.35 -7.85
CA LYS A 458 33.09 -21.20 -7.50
C LYS A 458 34.25 -21.59 -6.58
N ILE A 459 34.00 -22.40 -5.56
CA ILE A 459 35.05 -22.88 -4.64
C ILE A 459 36.04 -23.78 -5.40
N LEU A 460 35.54 -24.75 -6.16
CA LEU A 460 36.37 -25.67 -6.96
C LEU A 460 37.29 -24.93 -7.94
N LYS A 461 36.78 -23.86 -8.55
CA LYS A 461 37.55 -23.03 -9.48
C LYS A 461 38.55 -22.10 -8.78
N SER A 462 38.16 -21.50 -7.66
CA SER A 462 39.02 -20.60 -6.89
C SER A 462 40.17 -21.32 -6.19
N CYS A 463 39.95 -22.57 -5.78
CA CYS A 463 40.95 -23.42 -5.13
C CYS A 463 41.51 -24.48 -6.09
N ALA A 464 41.43 -24.25 -7.41
CA ALA A 464 41.76 -25.27 -8.41
C ALA A 464 43.20 -25.79 -8.31
N THR A 465 44.15 -24.92 -7.97
CA THR A 465 45.58 -25.24 -7.76
C THR A 465 45.82 -26.15 -6.57
N ASP A 466 45.06 -25.96 -5.48
CA ASP A 466 45.25 -26.72 -4.24
C ASP A 466 44.39 -27.99 -4.24
N LEU A 467 43.29 -27.99 -4.99
CA LEU A 467 42.35 -29.11 -5.09
C LEU A 467 42.67 -30.07 -6.25
N SER A 468 43.53 -29.70 -7.20
CA SER A 468 43.91 -30.58 -8.31
C SER A 468 44.52 -31.89 -7.84
N ARG A 469 45.47 -31.85 -6.89
CA ARG A 469 46.13 -33.05 -6.35
C ARG A 469 45.15 -33.94 -5.56
N PRO A 470 44.41 -33.45 -4.55
CA PRO A 470 43.44 -34.27 -3.82
C PRO A 470 42.37 -34.90 -4.73
N ILE A 471 41.84 -34.14 -5.70
CA ILE A 471 40.81 -34.65 -6.62
C ILE A 471 41.41 -35.70 -7.55
N CYS A 472 42.63 -35.50 -8.05
CA CYS A 472 43.37 -36.47 -8.85
C CYS A 472 43.57 -37.80 -8.11
N ILE A 473 43.86 -37.76 -6.80
CA ILE A 473 43.96 -38.97 -5.96
C ILE A 473 42.59 -39.64 -5.76
N LEU A 474 41.50 -38.87 -5.72
CA LEU A 474 40.16 -39.39 -5.44
C LEU A 474 39.49 -40.06 -6.64
N ILE A 475 39.84 -39.65 -7.87
CA ILE A 475 39.23 -40.15 -9.11
C ILE A 475 40.06 -41.23 -9.83
N ASN A 476 41.29 -41.46 -9.37
CA ASN A 476 42.16 -42.58 -9.74
C ASN A 476 42.04 -43.67 -8.67
#